data_AF-A0A285PGA9-F1
#
_entry.id   AF-A0A285PGA9-F1
#
_cell.length_a   1.000
_cell.length_b   1.000
_cell.length_c   1.000
_cell.angle_alpha   90.00
_cell.angle_beta   90.00
_cell.angle_gamma   90.00
#
_symmetry.space_group_name_H-M   'P 1'
#
loop_
_entity.id
_entity.type
_entity.pdbx_description
1 polymer ?
#
loop_
_entity_poly.entity_id
_entity_poly.type
_entity_poly.pdbx_seq_one_letter_code
_entity_poly.pdbx_strand_id
1 'polypeptide(L)'
;MTHSSPENIQINQPDQGTTWTSQVRQDTGSILRKGYFYIFGTLLIFCLWALFMPLSSAVIANGRIIAAGQNKLLQHPTGGVVSTILAKDGDLLEKGQIVLEIAPEVTKAELARLQARFSLLTAQKARFEAEKVQHLQAEKKATTAKQPPLPRPKPDPNARRKPVQVVVAQPANPLANSTPVEQEQMAEFEARMARFTSELASLNNQHSALQSEYTGLAPQIENQKQLVGLQQAELDKVRPLVKERYISKRRMLEIESGLLGAQSRLNALKAQEGSTQARMEEIQSRIAQLKSSRIEEYSRELASIHTELSSISEEIKAAEKAVSYTKVRAPVAGILTKLAAHTEGGVLRPGETIGEIVPVQSNFLVEARIAPQDVASVQVGQPAEIVITAFNRRLVDPYPAEVQYVAADSTLDEQTGEPYFSVRLGFDTTSSEQPIQAGMFAESYIQLGSRSFFGYLMKPLADSFQKAFQER
;
A
#
# COMPACT_ATOMS: atom_id res chain seq x y z
N MET A 1 -109.14 94.88 -22.60
CA MET A 1 -108.95 93.86 -21.54
C MET A 1 -107.63 93.18 -21.86
N THR A 2 -106.54 93.28 -21.11
CA THR A 2 -106.31 93.79 -19.73
C THR A 2 -104.93 94.48 -19.63
N HIS A 3 -104.77 95.38 -18.64
CA HIS A 3 -103.56 95.72 -17.85
C HIS A 3 -102.18 95.09 -18.25
N SER A 4 -101.03 95.79 -18.24
CA SER A 4 -100.62 97.00 -17.47
C SER A 4 -99.54 97.85 -18.17
N SER A 5 -99.37 99.10 -17.71
CA SER A 5 -98.31 100.06 -18.12
C SER A 5 -96.96 99.85 -17.37
N PRO A 6 -95.87 100.54 -17.79
CA PRO A 6 -94.49 100.22 -17.39
C PRO A 6 -93.94 101.05 -16.22
N GLU A 7 -92.78 100.67 -15.69
CA GLU A 7 -91.94 101.54 -14.85
C GLU A 7 -90.44 101.31 -15.10
N ASN A 8 -89.63 102.34 -14.87
CA ASN A 8 -88.25 102.49 -15.36
C ASN A 8 -87.37 103.06 -14.23
N ILE A 9 -86.31 102.35 -13.81
CA ILE A 9 -85.31 102.85 -12.85
C ILE A 9 -83.89 102.41 -13.25
N GLN A 10 -83.00 103.40 -13.40
CA GLN A 10 -81.54 103.27 -13.56
C GLN A 10 -80.84 103.20 -12.19
N ILE A 11 -79.71 102.47 -12.07
CA ILE A 11 -78.35 102.90 -11.60
C ILE A 11 -77.35 101.73 -11.92
N ASN A 12 -76.01 101.80 -11.95
CA ASN A 12 -74.98 102.86 -11.83
C ASN A 12 -73.68 102.45 -12.62
N GLN A 13 -72.65 103.30 -12.66
CA GLN A 13 -71.24 102.92 -12.93
C GLN A 13 -70.42 102.79 -11.61
N PRO A 14 -69.17 102.27 -11.61
CA PRO A 14 -67.93 103.08 -11.81
C PRO A 14 -66.75 102.25 -12.42
N ASP A 15 -65.46 102.60 -12.25
CA ASP A 15 -64.67 103.66 -12.94
C ASP A 15 -63.13 103.37 -12.85
N GLN A 16 -62.31 103.93 -13.75
CA GLN A 16 -60.80 104.04 -13.78
C GLN A 16 -59.84 102.82 -13.74
N GLY A 17 -58.64 102.97 -14.35
CA GLY A 17 -57.44 102.16 -14.02
C GLY A 17 -56.32 102.07 -15.08
N THR A 18 -55.30 102.94 -15.02
CA THR A 18 -54.08 102.88 -15.86
C THR A 18 -53.05 101.85 -15.36
N THR A 19 -52.34 101.17 -16.27
CA THR A 19 -51.40 100.08 -15.93
C THR A 19 -49.96 100.56 -15.65
N TRP A 20 -49.36 99.97 -14.61
CA TRP A 20 -48.14 100.42 -13.90
C TRP A 20 -46.87 99.63 -14.27
N THR A 21 -46.91 98.79 -15.30
CA THR A 21 -45.99 97.65 -15.46
C THR A 21 -44.69 97.93 -16.22
N SER A 22 -44.44 99.15 -16.71
CA SER A 22 -43.33 99.46 -17.63
C SER A 22 -41.94 99.69 -17.00
N GLN A 23 -41.76 99.49 -15.69
CA GLN A 23 -40.49 99.75 -14.99
C GLN A 23 -39.91 98.58 -14.16
N VAL A 24 -40.45 97.37 -14.25
CA VAL A 24 -39.88 96.20 -13.55
C VAL A 24 -38.79 95.53 -14.40
N ARG A 25 -37.57 95.46 -13.88
CA ARG A 25 -36.36 94.93 -14.55
C ARG A 25 -36.37 93.39 -14.59
N GLN A 26 -36.90 92.79 -15.66
CA GLN A 26 -37.12 91.33 -15.82
C GLN A 26 -35.88 90.50 -16.25
N ASP A 27 -34.68 90.76 -15.70
CA ASP A 27 -33.48 90.00 -16.10
C ASP A 27 -33.34 88.65 -15.35
N THR A 28 -34.15 87.67 -15.78
CA THR A 28 -34.21 86.33 -15.19
C THR A 28 -33.01 85.43 -15.57
N GLY A 29 -32.15 85.86 -16.50
CA GLY A 29 -31.13 85.02 -17.12
C GLY A 29 -30.09 84.44 -16.15
N SER A 30 -29.72 85.19 -15.10
CA SER A 30 -28.75 84.74 -14.10
C SER A 30 -29.30 83.65 -13.15
N ILE A 31 -30.60 83.69 -12.86
CA ILE A 31 -31.27 82.72 -11.96
C ILE A 31 -31.45 81.39 -12.70
N LEU A 32 -31.93 81.43 -13.95
CA LEU A 32 -32.06 80.25 -14.81
C LEU A 32 -30.72 79.51 -14.98
N ARG A 33 -29.62 80.22 -15.26
CA ARG A 33 -28.29 79.61 -15.40
C ARG A 33 -27.82 78.91 -14.13
N LYS A 34 -28.04 79.49 -12.95
CA LYS A 34 -27.72 78.85 -11.66
C LYS A 34 -28.61 77.63 -11.41
N GLY A 35 -29.91 77.73 -11.71
CA GLY A 35 -30.85 76.61 -11.63
C GLY A 35 -30.41 75.42 -12.49
N TYR A 36 -30.11 75.65 -13.78
CA TYR A 36 -29.58 74.62 -14.66
C TYR A 36 -28.25 74.04 -14.17
N PHE A 37 -27.34 74.86 -13.63
CA PHE A 37 -26.08 74.36 -13.07
C PHE A 37 -26.29 73.40 -11.90
N TYR A 38 -27.20 73.71 -10.96
CA TYR A 38 -27.54 72.79 -9.86
C TYR A 38 -28.22 71.50 -10.37
N ILE A 39 -29.15 71.60 -11.31
CA ILE A 39 -29.85 70.44 -11.89
C ILE A 39 -28.87 69.51 -12.63
N PHE A 40 -28.00 70.07 -13.49
CA PHE A 40 -26.97 69.28 -14.16
C PHE A 40 -25.96 68.72 -13.17
N GLY A 41 -25.56 69.48 -12.14
CA GLY A 41 -24.64 69.02 -11.11
C GLY A 41 -25.18 67.82 -10.32
N THR A 42 -26.43 67.88 -9.84
CA THR A 42 -27.05 66.76 -9.12
C THR A 42 -27.31 65.56 -10.04
N LEU A 43 -27.70 65.79 -11.29
CA LEU A 43 -27.83 64.73 -12.30
C LEU A 43 -26.48 64.03 -12.57
N LEU A 44 -25.39 64.79 -12.72
CA LEU A 44 -24.06 64.23 -12.97
C LEU A 44 -23.56 63.41 -11.77
N ILE A 45 -23.77 63.90 -10.55
CA ILE A 45 -23.46 63.17 -9.30
C ILE A 45 -24.29 61.89 -9.20
N PHE A 46 -25.59 61.95 -9.50
CA PHE A 46 -26.46 60.77 -9.48
C PHE A 46 -26.08 59.74 -10.55
N CYS A 47 -25.77 60.18 -11.78
CA CYS A 47 -25.28 59.30 -12.84
C CYS A 47 -23.93 58.66 -12.46
N LEU A 48 -23.01 59.42 -11.85
CA LEU A 48 -21.73 58.88 -11.39
C LEU A 48 -21.96 57.82 -10.28
N TRP A 49 -22.81 58.12 -9.30
CA TRP A 49 -23.20 57.17 -8.25
C TRP A 49 -23.87 55.91 -8.83
N ALA A 50 -24.80 56.07 -9.77
CA ALA A 50 -25.50 54.97 -10.44
C ALA A 50 -24.59 54.09 -11.33
N LEU A 51 -23.45 54.62 -11.79
CA LEU A 51 -22.42 53.87 -12.51
C LEU A 51 -21.52 53.05 -11.57
N PHE A 52 -21.16 53.61 -10.41
CA PHE A 52 -20.20 52.99 -9.49
C PHE A 52 -20.81 52.13 -8.38
N MET A 53 -22.10 52.30 -8.03
CA MET A 53 -22.72 51.50 -6.97
C MET A 53 -23.15 50.11 -7.46
N PRO A 54 -22.58 49.01 -6.91
CA PRO A 54 -23.04 47.66 -7.19
C PRO A 54 -24.36 47.40 -6.46
N LEU A 55 -25.36 46.88 -7.17
CA LEU A 55 -26.46 46.15 -6.57
C LEU A 55 -26.15 44.66 -6.61
N SER A 56 -26.23 44.03 -5.43
CA SER A 56 -26.32 42.58 -5.30
C SER A 56 -27.71 42.11 -5.73
N SER A 57 -27.76 41.07 -6.54
CA SER A 57 -28.99 40.38 -6.93
C SER A 57 -28.88 38.94 -6.44
N ALA A 58 -29.98 38.32 -6.03
CA ALA A 58 -29.99 36.93 -5.61
C ALA A 58 -31.08 36.13 -6.35
N VAL A 59 -30.79 34.88 -6.72
CA VAL A 59 -31.82 33.91 -7.09
C VAL A 59 -32.33 33.32 -5.78
N ILE A 60 -33.65 33.43 -5.55
CA ILE A 60 -34.31 32.80 -4.40
C ILE A 60 -34.78 31.43 -4.86
N ALA A 61 -34.25 30.38 -4.24
CA ALA A 61 -34.58 29.00 -4.57
C ALA A 61 -35.05 28.27 -3.30
N ASN A 62 -36.27 27.74 -3.35
CA ASN A 62 -36.87 26.97 -2.26
C ASN A 62 -36.33 25.54 -2.28
N GLY A 63 -35.99 25.01 -1.10
CA GLY A 63 -35.36 23.70 -0.99
C GLY A 63 -35.66 22.97 0.31
N ARG A 64 -35.08 21.78 0.41
CA ARG A 64 -35.09 20.94 1.61
C ARG A 64 -33.67 20.58 2.01
N ILE A 65 -33.43 20.48 3.31
CA ILE A 65 -32.18 19.99 3.86
C ILE A 65 -32.13 18.47 3.66
N ILE A 66 -31.06 17.98 3.04
CA ILE A 66 -30.75 16.56 2.90
C ILE A 66 -29.43 16.26 3.63
N ALA A 67 -29.30 15.05 4.16
CA ALA A 67 -28.03 14.56 4.70
C ALA A 67 -27.04 14.33 3.55
N ALA A 68 -25.85 14.93 3.62
CA ALA A 68 -24.75 14.64 2.71
C ALA A 68 -24.11 13.30 3.10
N GLY A 69 -24.71 12.23 2.63
CA GLY A 69 -24.23 10.88 2.87
C GLY A 69 -25.14 9.85 2.23
N GLN A 70 -24.53 8.84 1.63
CA GLN A 70 -25.22 7.58 1.35
C GLN A 70 -25.06 6.67 2.57
N ASN A 71 -26.11 5.93 2.90
CA ASN A 71 -26.10 4.88 3.93
C ASN A 71 -24.88 3.96 3.71
N LYS A 72 -24.13 3.68 4.77
CA LYS A 72 -22.97 2.79 4.69
C LYS A 72 -23.43 1.35 4.85
N LEU A 73 -23.42 0.61 3.76
CA LEU A 73 -23.68 -0.83 3.74
C LEU A 73 -22.61 -1.54 4.57
N LEU A 74 -23.04 -2.23 5.62
CA LEU A 74 -22.23 -3.13 6.42
C LEU A 74 -22.33 -4.53 5.80
N GLN A 75 -21.24 -5.01 5.21
CA GLN A 75 -21.17 -6.31 4.52
C GLN A 75 -20.06 -7.18 5.12
N HIS A 76 -20.25 -8.51 5.12
CA HIS A 76 -19.20 -9.43 5.54
C HIS A 76 -18.51 -10.08 4.32
N PRO A 77 -17.17 -9.94 4.16
CA PRO A 77 -16.49 -10.38 2.93
C PRO A 77 -16.51 -11.90 2.74
N THR A 78 -16.48 -12.70 3.81
CA THR A 78 -16.24 -14.15 3.74
C THR A 78 -17.48 -15.00 4.03
N GLY A 79 -18.59 -14.40 4.49
CA GLY A 79 -19.71 -15.15 5.09
C GLY A 79 -19.33 -15.86 6.39
N GLY A 80 -20.22 -16.73 6.89
CA GLY A 80 -20.00 -17.51 8.13
C GLY A 80 -21.28 -17.73 8.93
N VAL A 81 -21.20 -18.51 10.01
CA VAL A 81 -22.33 -18.71 10.95
C VAL A 81 -22.31 -17.59 11.99
N VAL A 82 -23.43 -16.89 12.18
CA VAL A 82 -23.58 -15.86 13.21
C VAL A 82 -23.58 -16.53 14.60
N SER A 83 -22.64 -16.16 15.46
CA SER A 83 -22.54 -16.68 16.82
C SER A 83 -23.34 -15.85 17.82
N THR A 84 -23.26 -14.52 17.72
CA THR A 84 -23.94 -13.60 18.66
C THR A 84 -24.23 -12.26 17.99
N ILE A 85 -25.41 -11.71 18.22
CA ILE A 85 -25.83 -10.39 17.71
C ILE A 85 -25.78 -9.39 18.88
N LEU A 86 -24.92 -8.36 18.77
CA LEU A 86 -24.63 -7.43 19.86
C LEU A 86 -25.34 -6.07 19.72
N ALA A 87 -25.77 -5.73 18.51
CA ALA A 87 -26.51 -4.50 18.20
C ALA A 87 -27.86 -4.83 17.56
N LYS A 88 -28.85 -3.97 17.79
CA LYS A 88 -30.22 -4.08 17.28
C LYS A 88 -30.54 -2.98 16.28
N ASP A 89 -31.60 -3.19 15.51
CA ASP A 89 -32.13 -2.17 14.60
C ASP A 89 -32.59 -0.94 15.38
N GLY A 90 -32.10 0.24 15.00
CA GLY A 90 -32.30 1.51 15.70
C GLY A 90 -31.24 1.88 16.73
N ASP A 91 -30.27 0.99 17.05
CA ASP A 91 -29.20 1.32 18.00
C ASP A 91 -28.24 2.38 17.43
N LEU A 92 -27.83 3.32 18.29
CA LEU A 92 -26.75 4.26 18.01
C LEU A 92 -25.39 3.57 18.25
N LEU A 93 -24.59 3.47 17.20
CA LEU A 93 -23.29 2.83 17.22
C LEU A 93 -22.14 3.85 17.16
N GLU A 94 -21.09 3.58 17.93
CA GLU A 94 -19.80 4.25 17.80
C GLU A 94 -18.92 3.58 16.72
N LYS A 95 -17.97 4.34 16.17
CA LYS A 95 -17.00 3.82 15.19
C LYS A 95 -16.14 2.73 15.82
N GLY A 96 -16.17 1.53 15.24
CA GLY A 96 -15.42 0.37 15.71
C GLY A 96 -16.18 -0.51 16.71
N GLN A 97 -17.37 -0.11 17.15
CA GLN A 97 -18.26 -0.94 17.97
C GLN A 97 -18.63 -2.23 17.23
N ILE A 98 -18.71 -3.35 17.96
CA ILE A 98 -19.03 -4.66 17.39
C ILE A 98 -20.55 -4.75 17.20
N VAL A 99 -20.98 -5.13 16.00
CA VAL A 99 -22.38 -5.28 15.61
C VAL A 99 -22.84 -6.73 15.78
N LEU A 100 -22.04 -7.67 15.28
CA LEU A 100 -22.22 -9.09 15.47
C LEU A 100 -20.87 -9.83 15.47
N GLU A 101 -20.88 -11.03 16.05
CA GLU A 101 -19.76 -11.96 15.99
C GLU A 101 -20.16 -13.22 15.22
N ILE A 102 -19.24 -13.69 14.39
CA ILE A 102 -19.32 -14.94 13.63
C ILE A 102 -18.59 -16.04 14.43
N ALA A 103 -18.95 -17.29 14.18
CA ALA A 103 -18.30 -18.48 14.75
C ALA A 103 -16.80 -18.54 14.37
N PRO A 104 -15.85 -18.36 15.33
CA PRO A 104 -14.42 -18.26 15.05
C PRO A 104 -13.71 -19.60 14.85
N GLU A 105 -14.39 -20.73 15.04
CA GLU A 105 -13.77 -22.06 15.17
C GLU A 105 -13.00 -22.43 13.89
N VAL A 106 -13.63 -22.26 12.73
CA VAL A 106 -13.04 -22.63 11.43
C VAL A 106 -11.88 -21.69 11.07
N THR A 107 -12.04 -20.38 11.27
CA THR A 107 -11.00 -19.39 10.93
C THR A 107 -9.78 -19.48 11.86
N LYS A 108 -9.99 -19.71 13.16
CA LYS A 108 -8.91 -19.96 14.12
C LYS A 108 -8.23 -21.31 13.91
N ALA A 109 -8.97 -22.38 13.60
CA ALA A 109 -8.37 -23.68 13.30
C ALA A 109 -7.45 -23.61 12.09
N GLU A 110 -7.85 -22.90 11.04
CA GLU A 110 -7.03 -22.70 9.84
C GLU A 110 -5.79 -21.84 10.14
N LEU A 111 -5.92 -20.74 10.89
CA LEU A 111 -4.77 -19.95 11.34
C LEU A 111 -3.79 -20.80 12.17
N ALA A 112 -4.27 -21.60 13.11
CA ALA A 112 -3.45 -22.48 13.93
C ALA A 112 -2.73 -23.55 13.09
N ARG A 113 -3.40 -24.12 12.06
CA ARG A 113 -2.81 -25.06 11.11
C ARG A 113 -1.66 -24.44 10.32
N LEU A 114 -1.84 -23.21 9.83
CA LEU A 114 -0.81 -22.46 9.11
C LEU A 114 0.37 -22.09 10.02
N GLN A 115 0.11 -21.63 11.24
CA GLN A 115 1.14 -21.32 12.24
C GLN A 115 1.96 -22.57 12.62
N ALA A 116 1.32 -23.73 12.78
CA ALA A 116 2.02 -25.00 13.03
C ALA A 116 2.89 -25.45 11.84
N ARG A 117 2.46 -25.22 10.59
CA ARG A 117 3.30 -25.49 9.41
C ARG A 117 4.47 -24.50 9.31
N PHE A 118 4.25 -23.23 9.66
CA PHE A 118 5.31 -22.21 9.69
C PHE A 118 6.39 -22.51 10.73
N SER A 119 6.02 -22.95 11.94
CA SER A 119 7.02 -23.33 12.96
C SER A 119 7.82 -24.56 12.54
N LEU A 120 7.18 -25.57 11.93
CA LEU A 120 7.85 -26.73 11.35
C LEU A 120 8.89 -26.35 10.29
N LEU A 121 8.50 -25.54 9.29
CA LEU A 121 9.44 -25.08 8.26
C LEU A 121 10.56 -24.20 8.84
N THR A 122 10.28 -23.41 9.87
CA THR A 122 11.30 -22.60 10.55
C THR A 122 12.32 -23.48 11.27
N ALA A 123 11.88 -24.56 11.92
CA ALA A 123 12.77 -25.54 12.54
C ALA A 123 13.60 -26.31 11.49
N GLN A 124 12.99 -26.74 10.37
CA GLN A 124 13.70 -27.36 9.25
C GLN A 124 14.75 -26.41 8.63
N LYS A 125 14.40 -25.13 8.44
CA LYS A 125 15.35 -24.10 7.98
C LYS A 125 16.56 -24.01 8.91
N ALA A 126 16.32 -23.86 10.22
CA ALA A 126 17.38 -23.75 11.22
C ALA A 126 18.29 -25.00 11.21
N ARG A 127 17.71 -26.20 11.03
CA ARG A 127 18.44 -27.45 10.86
C ARG A 127 19.38 -27.41 9.66
N PHE A 128 18.87 -27.12 8.46
CA PHE A 128 19.68 -27.09 7.24
C PHE A 128 20.72 -25.95 7.24
N GLU A 129 20.43 -24.81 7.87
CA GLU A 129 21.43 -23.75 8.10
C GLU A 129 22.57 -24.24 9.01
N ALA A 130 22.26 -24.98 10.09
CA ALA A 130 23.27 -25.59 10.95
C ALA A 130 24.10 -26.67 10.22
N GLU A 131 23.46 -27.54 9.43
CA GLU A 131 24.16 -28.55 8.61
C GLU A 131 25.15 -27.90 7.61
N LYS A 132 24.71 -26.81 6.96
CA LYS A 132 25.54 -26.02 6.03
C LYS A 132 26.70 -25.33 6.74
N VAL A 133 26.48 -24.71 7.90
CA VAL A 133 27.56 -24.06 8.68
C VAL A 133 28.58 -25.08 9.18
N GLN A 134 28.16 -26.24 9.67
CA GLN A 134 29.10 -27.28 10.10
C GLN A 134 29.95 -27.80 8.94
N HIS A 135 29.38 -28.00 7.75
CA HIS A 135 30.15 -28.38 6.55
C HIS A 135 31.24 -27.34 6.24
N LEU A 136 30.89 -26.05 6.18
CA LEU A 136 31.82 -24.96 5.90
C LEU A 136 32.91 -24.83 6.98
N GLN A 137 32.60 -25.13 8.25
CA GLN A 137 33.59 -25.16 9.33
C GLN A 137 34.53 -26.37 9.23
N ALA A 138 34.02 -27.55 8.84
CA ALA A 138 34.82 -28.74 8.62
C ALA A 138 35.81 -28.53 7.46
N GLU A 139 35.36 -27.90 6.37
CA GLU A 139 36.24 -27.50 5.26
C GLU A 139 37.31 -26.51 5.72
N LYS A 140 36.94 -25.41 6.41
CA LYS A 140 37.92 -24.44 6.93
C LYS A 140 38.97 -25.08 7.84
N LYS A 141 38.57 -25.98 8.75
CA LYS A 141 39.51 -26.75 9.60
C LYS A 141 40.46 -27.60 8.75
N ALA A 142 39.98 -28.26 7.70
CA ALA A 142 40.81 -29.02 6.78
C ALA A 142 41.77 -28.14 5.95
N THR A 143 41.36 -26.94 5.54
CA THR A 143 42.25 -25.99 4.85
C THR A 143 43.33 -25.44 5.79
N THR A 144 42.96 -25.09 7.02
CA THR A 144 43.93 -24.60 8.04
C THR A 144 44.91 -25.69 8.45
N ALA A 145 44.48 -26.95 8.53
CA ALA A 145 45.37 -28.08 8.83
C ALA A 145 46.39 -28.39 7.71
N LYS A 146 46.12 -27.96 6.45
CA LYS A 146 47.06 -28.07 5.32
C LYS A 146 48.01 -26.88 5.20
N GLN A 147 47.83 -25.81 5.98
CA GLN A 147 48.79 -24.71 6.06
C GLN A 147 49.78 -24.99 7.20
N PRO A 148 51.11 -24.92 6.96
CA PRO A 148 52.08 -24.92 8.06
C PRO A 148 51.73 -23.80 9.04
N PRO A 149 51.76 -24.05 10.36
CA PRO A 149 51.51 -22.98 11.32
C PRO A 149 52.56 -21.90 11.11
N LEU A 150 52.12 -20.69 10.74
CA LEU A 150 52.97 -19.50 10.68
C LEU A 150 53.80 -19.44 11.97
N PRO A 151 55.13 -19.23 11.89
CA PRO A 151 55.99 -19.23 13.06
C PRO A 151 55.50 -18.15 14.02
N ARG A 152 54.87 -18.59 15.11
CA ARG A 152 54.34 -17.67 16.12
C ARG A 152 55.54 -16.88 16.67
N PRO A 153 55.53 -15.54 16.63
CA PRO A 153 56.57 -14.77 17.32
C PRO A 153 56.58 -15.20 18.79
N LYS A 154 57.79 -15.36 19.35
CA LYS A 154 57.97 -15.80 20.75
C LYS A 154 57.11 -14.91 21.66
N PRO A 155 56.40 -15.46 22.66
CA PRO A 155 55.58 -14.65 23.54
C PRO A 155 56.44 -13.61 24.25
N ASP A 156 56.11 -12.33 24.08
CA ASP A 156 56.71 -11.24 24.85
C ASP A 156 56.38 -11.47 26.35
N PRO A 157 57.39 -11.65 27.23
CA PRO A 157 57.17 -11.88 28.65
C PRO A 157 56.52 -10.68 29.37
N ASN A 158 56.50 -9.48 28.78
CA ASN A 158 55.91 -8.27 29.36
C ASN A 158 54.48 -7.95 28.86
N ALA A 159 53.91 -8.77 27.98
CA ALA A 159 52.52 -8.59 27.53
C ALA A 159 51.52 -8.90 28.66
N ARG A 160 51.17 -7.88 29.47
CA ARG A 160 50.11 -7.92 30.49
C ARG A 160 48.74 -8.24 29.86
N ARG A 161 48.47 -9.54 29.65
CA ARG A 161 47.17 -10.04 29.23
C ARG A 161 46.17 -9.82 30.35
N LYS A 162 45.32 -8.80 30.22
CA LYS A 162 44.03 -8.78 30.94
C LYS A 162 43.30 -10.08 30.56
N PRO A 163 42.77 -10.86 31.52
CA PRO A 163 41.98 -12.02 31.19
C PRO A 163 40.68 -11.55 30.53
N VAL A 164 40.64 -11.60 29.20
CA VAL A 164 39.36 -11.64 28.49
C VAL A 164 38.75 -12.98 28.87
N GLN A 165 37.79 -12.95 29.81
CA GLN A 165 36.82 -14.02 29.92
C GLN A 165 36.10 -14.09 28.60
N VAL A 166 36.58 -14.96 27.70
CA VAL A 166 35.73 -15.55 26.69
C VAL A 166 34.66 -16.28 27.49
N VAL A 167 33.49 -15.66 27.59
CA VAL A 167 32.28 -16.36 28.00
C VAL A 167 32.02 -17.38 26.91
N VAL A 168 32.67 -18.54 27.05
CA VAL A 168 32.18 -19.78 26.47
C VAL A 168 30.87 -20.01 27.20
N ALA A 169 29.80 -19.44 26.63
CA ALA A 169 28.46 -19.87 26.94
C ALA A 169 28.46 -21.37 26.64
N GLN A 170 28.53 -22.18 27.70
CA GLN A 170 28.07 -23.55 27.63
C GLN A 170 26.66 -23.46 27.04
N PRO A 171 26.34 -24.15 25.93
CA PRO A 171 24.98 -24.17 25.44
C PRO A 171 24.14 -24.77 26.56
N ALA A 172 23.37 -23.91 27.25
CA ALA A 172 22.46 -24.31 28.29
C ALA A 172 21.53 -25.36 27.69
N ASN A 173 21.50 -26.54 28.32
CA ASN A 173 21.03 -27.79 27.73
C ASN A 173 19.69 -27.60 26.99
N PRO A 174 19.66 -27.49 25.63
CA PRO A 174 18.49 -26.94 24.93
C PRO A 174 17.24 -27.82 25.02
N LEU A 175 17.43 -29.10 25.35
CA LEU A 175 16.38 -30.11 25.37
C LEU A 175 15.27 -29.87 26.40
N ALA A 176 15.52 -29.17 27.50
CA ALA A 176 14.58 -29.11 28.63
C ALA A 176 13.24 -28.44 28.28
N ASN A 177 13.24 -27.45 27.38
CA ASN A 177 12.07 -26.64 27.02
C ASN A 177 11.77 -26.64 25.51
N SER A 178 12.43 -27.50 24.73
CA SER A 178 12.25 -27.57 23.27
C SER A 178 10.90 -28.18 22.89
N THR A 179 10.27 -27.64 21.87
CA THR A 179 9.02 -28.19 21.31
C THR A 179 9.25 -29.58 20.70
N PRO A 180 8.23 -30.46 20.61
CA PRO A 180 8.40 -31.80 20.04
C PRO A 180 8.99 -31.79 18.62
N VAL A 181 8.65 -30.76 17.84
CA VAL A 181 9.18 -30.53 16.48
C VAL A 181 10.68 -30.26 16.52
N GLU A 182 11.17 -29.40 17.42
CA GLU A 182 12.61 -29.12 17.54
C GLU A 182 13.41 -30.35 17.97
N GLN A 183 12.85 -31.21 18.83
CA GLN A 183 13.48 -32.47 19.24
C GLN A 183 13.60 -33.44 18.05
N GLU A 184 12.54 -33.60 17.26
CA GLU A 184 12.54 -34.43 16.05
C GLU A 184 13.55 -33.90 15.01
N GLN A 185 13.56 -32.58 14.77
CA GLN A 185 14.52 -31.95 13.85
C GLN A 185 15.97 -32.10 14.30
N MET A 186 16.25 -32.10 15.61
CA MET A 186 17.60 -32.29 16.13
C MET A 186 18.05 -33.76 16.12
N ALA A 187 17.12 -34.71 16.34
CA ALA A 187 17.40 -36.13 16.14
C ALA A 187 17.71 -36.45 14.66
N GLU A 188 16.97 -35.85 13.71
CA GLU A 188 17.25 -36.01 12.27
C GLU A 188 18.60 -35.38 11.89
N PHE A 189 18.94 -34.22 12.45
CA PHE A 189 20.24 -33.58 12.30
C PHE A 189 21.40 -34.47 12.73
N GLU A 190 21.34 -35.02 13.94
CA GLU A 190 22.38 -35.89 14.50
C GLU A 190 22.54 -37.16 13.68
N ALA A 191 21.44 -37.80 13.27
CA ALA A 191 21.46 -38.98 12.41
C ALA A 191 22.07 -38.71 11.02
N ARG A 192 21.69 -37.60 10.39
CA ARG A 192 22.25 -37.13 9.10
C ARG A 192 23.75 -36.86 9.20
N MET A 193 24.17 -36.15 10.24
CA MET A 193 25.58 -35.81 10.46
C MET A 193 26.42 -37.05 10.75
N ALA A 194 25.95 -37.95 11.63
CA ALA A 194 26.63 -39.19 11.97
C ALA A 194 26.85 -40.08 10.73
N ARG A 195 25.84 -40.18 9.84
CA ARG A 195 25.96 -40.89 8.55
C ARG A 195 27.02 -40.27 7.65
N PHE A 196 26.96 -38.96 7.42
CA PHE A 196 27.93 -38.25 6.57
C PHE A 196 29.37 -38.38 7.10
N THR A 197 29.57 -38.20 8.41
CA THR A 197 30.90 -38.34 9.02
C THR A 197 31.44 -39.77 8.93
N SER A 198 30.57 -40.78 9.06
CA SER A 198 30.97 -42.19 8.96
C SER A 198 31.35 -42.58 7.53
N GLU A 199 30.61 -42.11 6.53
CA GLU A 199 30.90 -42.34 5.12
C GLU A 199 32.21 -41.66 4.69
N LEU A 200 32.40 -40.39 5.09
CA LEU A 200 33.64 -39.65 4.85
C LEU A 200 34.84 -40.27 5.58
N ALA A 201 34.66 -40.80 6.80
CA ALA A 201 35.70 -41.54 7.50
C ALA A 201 36.08 -42.86 6.79
N SER A 202 35.10 -43.60 6.27
CA SER A 202 35.33 -44.82 5.50
C SER A 202 36.16 -44.55 4.23
N LEU A 203 35.79 -43.52 3.45
CA LEU A 203 36.54 -43.12 2.26
C LEU A 203 37.96 -42.63 2.59
N ASN A 204 38.15 -41.86 3.67
CA ASN A 204 39.47 -41.45 4.12
C ASN A 204 40.34 -42.63 4.57
N ASN A 205 39.76 -43.63 5.25
CA ASN A 205 40.48 -44.84 5.65
C ASN A 205 40.91 -45.67 4.44
N GLN A 206 40.05 -45.80 3.42
CA GLN A 206 40.39 -46.44 2.15
C GLN A 206 41.52 -45.68 1.42
N HIS A 207 41.45 -44.35 1.36
CA HIS A 207 42.52 -43.53 0.81
C HIS A 207 43.84 -43.71 1.57
N SER A 208 43.81 -43.72 2.91
CA SER A 208 44.99 -43.91 3.76
C SER A 208 45.63 -45.31 3.58
N ALA A 209 44.81 -46.34 3.38
CA ALA A 209 45.30 -47.69 3.08
C ALA A 209 46.01 -47.74 1.71
N LEU A 210 45.40 -47.19 0.65
CA LEU A 210 46.03 -47.10 -0.68
C LEU A 210 47.30 -46.22 -0.66
N GLN A 211 47.28 -45.12 0.08
CA GLN A 211 48.44 -44.25 0.30
C GLN A 211 49.60 -45.03 0.95
N SER A 212 49.29 -45.91 1.91
CA SER A 212 50.27 -46.77 2.57
C SER A 212 50.84 -47.81 1.61
N GLU A 213 50.00 -48.47 0.81
CA GLU A 213 50.42 -49.39 -0.27
C GLU A 213 51.37 -48.67 -1.26
N TYR A 214 50.97 -47.48 -1.74
CA TYR A 214 51.77 -46.66 -2.65
C TYR A 214 53.15 -46.33 -2.06
N THR A 215 53.22 -45.88 -0.80
CA THR A 215 54.51 -45.61 -0.14
C THR A 215 55.36 -46.88 0.07
N GLY A 216 54.72 -48.05 0.20
CA GLY A 216 55.39 -49.36 0.30
C GLY A 216 55.95 -49.88 -1.03
N LEU A 217 55.47 -49.41 -2.18
CA LEU A 217 55.98 -49.77 -3.50
C LEU A 217 57.29 -49.03 -3.86
N ALA A 218 57.43 -47.77 -3.44
CA ALA A 218 58.63 -46.96 -3.72
C ALA A 218 59.98 -47.65 -3.37
N PRO A 219 60.19 -48.21 -2.16
CA PRO A 219 61.44 -48.93 -1.85
C PRO A 219 61.60 -50.24 -2.63
N GLN A 220 60.50 -50.91 -3.01
CA GLN A 220 60.57 -52.13 -3.84
C GLN A 220 61.02 -51.79 -5.26
N ILE A 221 60.47 -50.72 -5.84
CA ILE A 221 60.85 -50.20 -7.16
C ILE A 221 62.32 -49.78 -7.17
N GLU A 222 62.79 -49.07 -6.15
CA GLU A 222 64.20 -48.64 -6.07
C GLU A 222 65.15 -49.84 -5.89
N ASN A 223 64.84 -50.78 -4.99
CA ASN A 223 65.65 -52.01 -4.83
C ASN A 223 65.72 -52.83 -6.14
N GLN A 224 64.58 -52.98 -6.84
CA GLN A 224 64.52 -53.72 -8.09
C GLN A 224 65.25 -52.99 -9.23
N LYS A 225 65.21 -51.66 -9.26
CA LYS A 225 65.97 -50.80 -10.18
C LYS A 225 67.49 -50.89 -9.93
N GLN A 226 67.93 -50.97 -8.67
CA GLN A 226 69.33 -51.22 -8.33
C GLN A 226 69.79 -52.61 -8.81
N LEU A 227 68.98 -53.65 -8.64
CA LEU A 227 69.28 -55.00 -9.16
C LEU A 227 69.43 -55.00 -10.69
N VAL A 228 68.53 -54.32 -11.41
CA VAL A 228 68.63 -54.14 -12.87
C VAL A 228 69.95 -53.42 -13.24
N GLY A 229 70.32 -52.37 -12.51
CA GLY A 229 71.59 -51.67 -12.72
C GLY A 229 72.83 -52.54 -12.48
N LEU A 230 72.82 -53.37 -11.44
CA LEU A 230 73.91 -54.31 -11.13
C LEU A 230 74.06 -55.39 -12.21
N GLN A 231 72.95 -56.00 -12.65
CA GLN A 231 72.96 -57.02 -13.70
C GLN A 231 73.37 -56.44 -15.07
N GLN A 232 72.94 -55.21 -15.38
CA GLN A 232 73.40 -54.49 -16.57
C GLN A 232 74.92 -54.26 -16.51
N ALA A 233 75.45 -53.79 -15.38
CA ALA A 233 76.88 -53.57 -15.20
C ALA A 233 77.72 -54.86 -15.19
N GLU A 234 77.18 -56.00 -14.75
CA GLU A 234 77.81 -57.32 -14.92
C GLU A 234 77.81 -57.73 -16.40
N LEU A 235 76.67 -57.61 -17.09
CA LEU A 235 76.53 -57.95 -18.51
C LEU A 235 77.48 -57.14 -19.39
N ASP A 236 77.62 -55.85 -19.15
CA ASP A 236 78.50 -54.96 -19.92
C ASP A 236 79.99 -55.29 -19.71
N LYS A 237 80.37 -55.84 -18.55
CA LYS A 237 81.73 -56.36 -18.29
C LYS A 237 81.96 -57.75 -18.90
N VAL A 238 80.95 -58.63 -18.88
CA VAL A 238 81.06 -60.00 -19.41
C VAL A 238 81.01 -60.03 -20.94
N ARG A 239 80.24 -59.13 -21.57
CA ARG A 239 80.06 -59.05 -23.03
C ARG A 239 81.38 -58.95 -23.83
N PRO A 240 82.41 -58.14 -23.49
CA PRO A 240 83.70 -58.17 -24.16
C PRO A 240 84.49 -59.47 -23.89
N LEU A 241 84.51 -59.97 -22.65
CA LEU A 241 85.23 -61.20 -22.27
C LEU A 241 84.72 -62.44 -23.02
N VAL A 242 83.44 -62.48 -23.39
CA VAL A 242 82.88 -63.53 -24.27
C VAL A 242 83.31 -63.37 -25.73
N LYS A 243 83.47 -62.14 -26.24
CA LYS A 243 84.03 -61.91 -27.60
C LYS A 243 85.48 -62.39 -27.69
N GLU A 244 86.25 -62.15 -26.63
CA GLU A 244 87.63 -62.60 -26.46
C GLU A 244 87.77 -64.09 -26.08
N ARG A 245 86.64 -64.80 -25.91
CA ARG A 245 86.54 -66.23 -25.54
C ARG A 245 87.05 -66.60 -24.13
N TYR A 246 87.28 -65.62 -23.24
CA TYR A 246 87.64 -65.88 -21.84
C TYR A 246 86.47 -66.42 -20.99
N ILE A 247 85.22 -66.15 -21.39
CA ILE A 247 84.01 -66.60 -20.68
C ILE A 247 83.05 -67.30 -21.65
N SER A 248 82.28 -68.28 -21.17
CA SER A 248 81.28 -69.00 -21.98
C SER A 248 80.10 -68.11 -22.36
N LYS A 249 79.61 -68.24 -23.61
CA LYS A 249 78.40 -67.55 -24.08
C LYS A 249 77.16 -67.88 -23.22
N ARG A 250 77.12 -69.09 -22.65
CA ARG A 250 76.05 -69.54 -21.74
C ARG A 250 75.93 -68.63 -20.52
N ARG A 251 77.06 -68.30 -19.85
CA ARG A 251 77.05 -67.40 -18.67
C ARG A 251 76.51 -66.01 -19.01
N MET A 252 76.84 -65.47 -20.18
CA MET A 252 76.30 -64.18 -20.63
C MET A 252 74.79 -64.24 -20.84
N LEU A 253 74.28 -65.30 -21.49
CA LEU A 253 72.83 -65.49 -21.69
C LEU A 253 72.06 -65.71 -20.37
N GLU A 254 72.69 -66.34 -19.37
CA GLU A 254 72.13 -66.47 -18.02
C GLU A 254 71.99 -65.11 -17.33
N ILE A 255 72.99 -64.22 -17.44
CA ILE A 255 72.93 -62.84 -16.93
C ILE A 255 71.89 -62.01 -17.70
N GLU A 256 71.87 -62.11 -19.04
CA GLU A 256 70.94 -61.38 -19.91
C GLU A 256 69.47 -61.79 -19.68
N SER A 257 69.21 -63.09 -19.48
CA SER A 257 67.90 -63.61 -19.06
C SER A 257 67.53 -63.12 -17.65
N GLY A 258 68.48 -63.12 -16.72
CA GLY A 258 68.30 -62.57 -15.37
C GLY A 258 67.93 -61.08 -15.37
N LEU A 259 68.60 -60.29 -16.22
CA LEU A 259 68.33 -58.87 -16.44
C LEU A 259 66.93 -58.64 -17.03
N LEU A 260 66.53 -59.39 -18.07
CA LEU A 260 65.20 -59.31 -18.67
C LEU A 260 64.10 -59.66 -17.64
N GLY A 261 64.33 -60.68 -16.82
CA GLY A 261 63.45 -61.04 -15.71
C GLY A 261 63.35 -59.93 -14.65
N ALA A 262 64.46 -59.28 -14.32
CA ALA A 262 64.49 -58.17 -13.38
C ALA A 262 63.82 -56.89 -13.93
N GLN A 263 63.98 -56.59 -15.21
CA GLN A 263 63.29 -55.50 -15.91
C GLN A 263 61.78 -55.73 -15.98
N SER A 264 61.36 -56.97 -16.26
CA SER A 264 59.94 -57.35 -16.25
C SER A 264 59.29 -57.10 -14.87
N ARG A 265 59.96 -57.50 -13.79
CA ARG A 265 59.51 -57.23 -12.40
C ARG A 265 59.46 -55.73 -12.08
N LEU A 266 60.45 -54.95 -12.53
CA LEU A 266 60.46 -53.49 -12.35
C LEU A 266 59.26 -52.84 -13.05
N ASN A 267 58.94 -53.28 -14.27
CA ASN A 267 57.80 -52.77 -15.03
C ASN A 267 56.46 -53.17 -14.39
N ALA A 268 56.35 -54.38 -13.85
CA ALA A 268 55.17 -54.82 -13.09
C ALA A 268 54.94 -53.98 -11.83
N LEU A 269 55.98 -53.70 -11.05
CA LEU A 269 55.89 -52.83 -9.86
C LEU A 269 55.46 -51.40 -10.22
N LYS A 270 56.01 -50.82 -11.30
CA LYS A 270 55.60 -49.50 -11.80
C LYS A 270 54.14 -49.47 -12.30
N ALA A 271 53.68 -50.54 -12.94
CA ALA A 271 52.28 -50.67 -13.35
C ALA A 271 51.35 -50.76 -12.13
N GLN A 272 51.77 -51.44 -11.05
CA GLN A 272 51.04 -51.46 -9.78
C GLN A 272 51.02 -50.09 -9.11
N GLU A 273 52.15 -49.37 -9.06
CA GLU A 273 52.25 -48.00 -8.54
C GLU A 273 51.26 -47.06 -9.23
N GLY A 274 51.25 -47.04 -10.58
CA GLY A 274 50.29 -46.26 -11.35
C GLY A 274 48.83 -46.67 -11.15
N SER A 275 48.55 -47.97 -11.03
CA SER A 275 47.19 -48.47 -10.72
C SER A 275 46.73 -48.06 -9.32
N THR A 276 47.61 -48.08 -8.32
CA THR A 276 47.30 -47.62 -6.96
C THR A 276 47.12 -46.11 -6.91
N GLN A 277 47.91 -45.33 -7.65
CA GLN A 277 47.70 -43.88 -7.78
C GLN A 277 46.33 -43.57 -8.40
N ALA A 278 45.96 -44.22 -9.51
CA ALA A 278 44.65 -44.00 -10.15
C ALA A 278 43.48 -44.32 -9.20
N ARG A 279 43.59 -45.38 -8.39
CA ARG A 279 42.60 -45.70 -7.34
C ARG A 279 42.54 -44.66 -6.23
N MET A 280 43.67 -44.05 -5.85
CA MET A 280 43.70 -42.95 -4.88
C MET A 280 42.99 -41.69 -5.42
N GLU A 281 43.24 -41.34 -6.69
CA GLU A 281 42.58 -40.22 -7.38
C GLU A 281 41.07 -40.45 -7.53
N GLU A 282 40.64 -41.70 -7.78
CA GLU A 282 39.23 -42.09 -7.79
C GLU A 282 38.57 -41.88 -6.41
N ILE A 283 39.18 -42.35 -5.32
CA ILE A 283 38.67 -42.15 -3.95
C ILE A 283 38.62 -40.65 -3.60
N GLN A 284 39.63 -39.86 -3.97
CA GLN A 284 39.61 -38.40 -3.78
C GLN A 284 38.44 -37.74 -4.54
N SER A 285 38.18 -38.18 -5.77
CA SER A 285 37.06 -37.70 -6.59
C SER A 285 35.72 -38.06 -5.96
N ARG A 286 35.56 -39.29 -5.43
CA ARG A 286 34.36 -39.72 -4.68
C ARG A 286 34.15 -38.88 -3.41
N ILE A 287 35.22 -38.55 -2.67
CA ILE A 287 35.15 -37.65 -1.48
C ILE A 287 34.71 -36.24 -1.88
N ALA A 288 35.22 -35.70 -3.00
CA ALA A 288 34.83 -34.39 -3.51
C ALA A 288 33.36 -34.38 -3.96
N GLN A 289 32.93 -35.43 -4.67
CA GLN A 289 31.53 -35.60 -5.10
C GLN A 289 30.58 -35.67 -3.91
N LEU A 290 30.87 -36.49 -2.89
CA LEU A 290 30.06 -36.62 -1.67
C LEU A 290 29.83 -35.26 -0.99
N LYS A 291 30.87 -34.43 -0.89
CA LYS A 291 30.76 -33.06 -0.35
C LYS A 291 29.94 -32.14 -1.24
N SER A 292 30.21 -32.14 -2.55
CA SER A 292 29.51 -31.28 -3.51
C SER A 292 28.01 -31.58 -3.55
N SER A 293 27.63 -32.86 -3.63
CA SER A 293 26.23 -33.29 -3.60
C SER A 293 25.52 -32.85 -2.32
N ARG A 294 26.23 -32.85 -1.18
CA ARG A 294 25.66 -32.41 0.10
C ARG A 294 25.45 -30.88 0.17
N ILE A 295 26.35 -30.08 -0.39
CA ILE A 295 26.16 -28.62 -0.52
C ILE A 295 24.98 -28.32 -1.46
N GLU A 296 24.83 -29.08 -2.54
CA GLU A 296 23.72 -28.95 -3.48
C GLU A 296 22.37 -29.30 -2.83
N GLU A 297 22.30 -30.43 -2.11
CA GLU A 297 21.13 -30.84 -1.32
C GLU A 297 20.70 -29.72 -0.37
N TYR A 298 21.61 -29.22 0.49
CA TYR A 298 21.28 -28.13 1.42
C TYR A 298 20.81 -26.86 0.71
N SER A 299 21.39 -26.52 -0.43
CA SER A 299 21.02 -25.29 -1.16
C SER A 299 19.67 -25.42 -1.83
N ARG A 300 19.32 -26.62 -2.32
CA ARG A 300 18.01 -26.95 -2.92
C ARG A 300 16.90 -26.97 -1.86
N GLU A 301 17.13 -27.66 -0.73
CA GLU A 301 16.17 -27.74 0.37
C GLU A 301 15.92 -26.38 1.01
N LEU A 302 16.97 -25.59 1.29
CA LEU A 302 16.82 -24.23 1.82
C LEU A 302 16.09 -23.28 0.86
N ALA A 303 16.27 -23.43 -0.45
CA ALA A 303 15.52 -22.66 -1.44
C ALA A 303 14.02 -23.03 -1.41
N SER A 304 13.70 -24.32 -1.38
CA SER A 304 12.30 -24.79 -1.27
C SER A 304 11.64 -24.28 0.02
N ILE A 305 12.29 -24.49 1.17
CA ILE A 305 11.81 -24.03 2.48
C ILE A 305 11.64 -22.51 2.52
N HIS A 306 12.54 -21.73 1.88
CA HIS A 306 12.38 -20.28 1.80
C HIS A 306 11.16 -19.86 0.96
N THR A 307 10.89 -20.53 -0.16
CA THR A 307 9.67 -20.28 -0.95
C THR A 307 8.40 -20.67 -0.21
N GLU A 308 8.37 -21.81 0.49
CA GLU A 308 7.21 -22.22 1.30
C GLU A 308 6.98 -21.31 2.51
N LEU A 309 8.03 -20.91 3.25
CA LEU A 309 7.92 -19.94 4.34
C LEU A 309 7.36 -18.59 3.87
N SER A 310 7.71 -18.17 2.66
CA SER A 310 7.20 -16.94 2.06
C SER A 310 5.72 -17.05 1.71
N SER A 311 5.29 -18.16 1.08
CA SER A 311 3.87 -18.43 0.80
C SER A 311 3.05 -18.47 2.10
N ILE A 312 3.49 -19.27 3.07
CA ILE A 312 2.78 -19.45 4.33
C ILE A 312 2.74 -18.18 5.16
N SER A 313 3.76 -17.30 5.09
CA SER A 313 3.71 -16.00 5.75
C SER A 313 2.59 -15.12 5.19
N GLU A 314 2.34 -15.13 3.89
CA GLU A 314 1.20 -14.41 3.28
C GLU A 314 -0.14 -15.11 3.57
N GLU A 315 -0.19 -16.45 3.56
CA GLU A 315 -1.38 -17.22 3.96
C GLU A 315 -1.76 -16.95 5.43
N ILE A 316 -0.78 -16.85 6.34
CA ILE A 316 -1.00 -16.48 7.74
C ILE A 316 -1.58 -15.06 7.85
N LYS A 317 -1.01 -14.07 7.16
CA LYS A 317 -1.57 -12.70 7.15
C LYS A 317 -3.02 -12.66 6.65
N ALA A 318 -3.34 -13.46 5.62
CA ALA A 318 -4.69 -13.60 5.11
C ALA A 318 -5.63 -14.26 6.13
N ALA A 319 -5.18 -15.31 6.82
CA ALA A 319 -5.93 -16.01 7.86
C ALA A 319 -6.13 -15.14 9.12
N GLU A 320 -5.13 -14.40 9.58
CA GLU A 320 -5.23 -13.41 10.65
C GLU A 320 -6.29 -12.34 10.31
N LYS A 321 -6.30 -11.87 9.06
CA LYS A 321 -7.30 -10.93 8.56
C LYS A 321 -8.70 -11.55 8.53
N ALA A 322 -8.84 -12.82 8.13
CA ALA A 322 -10.11 -13.55 8.19
C ALA A 322 -10.62 -13.72 9.64
N VAL A 323 -9.73 -14.04 10.59
CA VAL A 323 -10.05 -14.08 12.03
C VAL A 323 -10.44 -12.68 12.55
N SER A 324 -9.86 -11.60 12.02
CA SER A 324 -10.25 -10.24 12.39
C SER A 324 -11.67 -9.89 11.93
N TYR A 325 -12.08 -10.37 10.75
CA TYR A 325 -13.43 -10.15 10.20
C TYR A 325 -14.53 -10.92 10.93
N THR A 326 -14.16 -11.98 11.68
CA THR A 326 -15.08 -12.71 12.55
C THR A 326 -15.82 -11.80 13.56
N LYS A 327 -15.24 -10.65 13.94
CA LYS A 327 -15.94 -9.61 14.71
C LYS A 327 -16.31 -8.45 13.78
N VAL A 328 -17.57 -8.37 13.37
CA VAL A 328 -18.05 -7.34 12.45
C VAL A 328 -18.22 -6.03 13.21
N ARG A 329 -17.59 -4.95 12.73
CA ARG A 329 -17.55 -3.64 13.39
C ARG A 329 -18.13 -2.53 12.54
N ALA A 330 -18.74 -1.54 13.19
CA ALA A 330 -19.25 -0.34 12.53
C ALA A 330 -18.09 0.51 11.94
N PRO A 331 -18.03 0.76 10.62
CA PRO A 331 -16.97 1.58 10.00
C PRO A 331 -17.06 3.08 10.34
N VAL A 332 -18.24 3.56 10.73
CA VAL A 332 -18.57 4.94 11.09
C VAL A 332 -19.52 4.96 12.28
N ALA A 333 -19.55 6.06 13.04
CA ALA A 333 -20.58 6.26 14.05
C ALA A 333 -21.91 6.64 13.38
N GLY A 334 -23.02 6.04 13.82
CA GLY A 334 -24.30 6.12 13.11
C GLY A 334 -25.38 5.25 13.72
N ILE A 335 -26.61 5.44 13.27
CA ILE A 335 -27.74 4.58 13.65
C ILE A 335 -27.75 3.35 12.73
N LEU A 336 -27.83 2.15 13.31
CA LEU A 336 -28.00 0.91 12.57
C LEU A 336 -29.45 0.78 12.09
N THR A 337 -29.65 0.47 10.82
CA THR A 337 -30.95 0.29 10.18
C THR A 337 -30.93 -0.92 9.23
N LYS A 338 -32.08 -1.59 9.05
CA LYS A 338 -32.23 -2.79 8.22
C LYS A 338 -31.24 -3.91 8.55
N LEU A 339 -31.01 -4.20 9.83
CA LEU A 339 -30.21 -5.36 10.24
C LEU A 339 -30.81 -6.66 9.68
N ALA A 340 -30.15 -7.30 8.71
CA ALA A 340 -30.61 -8.54 8.06
C ALA A 340 -30.33 -9.79 8.90
N ALA A 341 -29.29 -9.76 9.74
CA ALA A 341 -28.93 -10.85 10.65
C ALA A 341 -29.86 -10.87 11.88
N HIS A 342 -31.01 -11.53 11.74
CA HIS A 342 -32.06 -11.59 12.78
C HIS A 342 -31.94 -12.77 13.75
N THR A 343 -31.14 -13.80 13.43
CA THR A 343 -31.06 -15.05 14.21
C THR A 343 -29.63 -15.49 14.44
N GLU A 344 -29.31 -15.82 15.70
CA GLU A 344 -28.11 -16.56 16.06
C GLU A 344 -28.17 -17.97 15.46
N GLY A 345 -27.02 -18.50 15.01
CA GLY A 345 -26.96 -19.71 14.19
C GLY A 345 -27.33 -19.50 12.70
N GLY A 346 -27.77 -18.31 12.30
CA GLY A 346 -27.99 -17.97 10.89
C GLY A 346 -26.70 -17.99 10.07
N VAL A 347 -26.79 -18.33 8.77
CA VAL A 347 -25.64 -18.42 7.86
C VAL A 347 -25.60 -17.22 6.91
N LEU A 348 -24.54 -16.43 6.98
CA LEU A 348 -24.23 -15.34 6.05
C LEU A 348 -23.39 -15.84 4.88
N ARG A 349 -23.69 -15.34 3.67
CA ARG A 349 -22.93 -15.57 2.44
C ARG A 349 -21.77 -14.57 2.28
N PRO A 350 -20.73 -14.88 1.49
CA PRO A 350 -19.71 -13.91 1.11
C PRO A 350 -20.33 -12.68 0.42
N GLY A 351 -19.99 -11.49 0.90
CA GLY A 351 -20.50 -10.21 0.38
C GLY A 351 -21.92 -9.85 0.81
N GLU A 352 -22.57 -10.63 1.68
CA GLU A 352 -23.93 -10.37 2.12
C GLU A 352 -24.02 -9.12 3.02
N THR A 353 -25.03 -8.29 2.79
CA THR A 353 -25.32 -7.09 3.58
C THR A 353 -25.93 -7.49 4.92
N ILE A 354 -25.20 -7.22 5.99
CA ILE A 354 -25.64 -7.36 7.37
C ILE A 354 -26.61 -6.23 7.75
N GLY A 355 -26.38 -5.00 7.27
CA GLY A 355 -27.27 -3.87 7.53
C GLY A 355 -26.78 -2.56 6.92
N GLU A 356 -27.46 -1.45 7.22
CA GLU A 356 -27.12 -0.10 6.77
C GLU A 356 -26.87 0.82 7.98
N ILE A 357 -25.76 1.55 7.97
CA ILE A 357 -25.46 2.56 9.00
C ILE A 357 -25.69 3.96 8.44
N VAL A 358 -26.56 4.72 9.12
CA VAL A 358 -26.87 6.13 8.82
C VAL A 358 -25.99 7.02 9.71
N PRO A 359 -25.01 7.77 9.18
CA PRO A 359 -24.11 8.58 10.00
C PRO A 359 -24.85 9.72 10.71
N VAL A 360 -24.63 9.88 12.03
CA VAL A 360 -25.27 10.97 12.80
C VAL A 360 -24.67 12.34 12.46
N GLN A 361 -23.37 12.38 12.17
CA GLN A 361 -22.68 13.55 11.64
C GLN A 361 -22.57 13.41 10.12
N SER A 362 -23.65 13.78 9.42
CA SER A 362 -23.56 14.10 8.00
C SER A 362 -23.42 15.61 7.86
N ASN A 363 -22.56 16.07 6.95
CA ASN A 363 -22.64 17.46 6.50
C ASN A 363 -24.05 17.65 5.91
N PHE A 364 -24.68 18.80 6.08
CA PHE A 364 -25.99 19.02 5.50
C PHE A 364 -25.85 19.75 4.16
N LEU A 365 -26.69 19.37 3.19
CA LEU A 365 -26.83 20.05 1.90
C LEU A 365 -28.26 20.56 1.79
N VAL A 366 -28.47 21.74 1.23
CA VAL A 366 -29.81 22.13 0.77
C VAL A 366 -29.95 21.71 -0.69
N GLU A 367 -30.95 20.89 -0.97
CA GLU A 367 -31.42 20.62 -2.32
C GLU A 367 -32.50 21.65 -2.66
N ALA A 368 -32.11 22.70 -3.37
CA ALA A 368 -32.96 23.79 -3.81
C ALA A 368 -33.45 23.59 -5.25
N ARG A 369 -34.63 24.12 -5.54
CA ARG A 369 -35.27 24.08 -6.86
C ARG A 369 -35.20 25.46 -7.49
N ILE A 370 -34.62 25.52 -8.69
CA ILE A 370 -34.43 26.75 -9.46
C ILE A 370 -35.30 26.71 -10.71
N ALA A 371 -35.97 27.83 -11.02
CA ALA A 371 -36.79 27.93 -12.22
C ALA A 371 -35.92 27.95 -13.49
N PRO A 372 -36.40 27.41 -14.63
CA PRO A 372 -35.62 27.33 -15.86
C PRO A 372 -35.11 28.67 -16.41
N GLN A 373 -35.80 29.79 -16.13
CA GLN A 373 -35.33 31.12 -16.52
C GLN A 373 -34.08 31.59 -15.73
N ASP A 374 -33.85 31.06 -14.52
CA ASP A 374 -32.83 31.57 -13.60
C ASP A 374 -31.56 30.70 -13.57
N VAL A 375 -31.66 29.41 -13.96
CA VAL A 375 -30.53 28.45 -13.91
C VAL A 375 -29.29 28.93 -14.68
N ALA A 376 -29.47 29.65 -15.79
CA ALA A 376 -28.37 30.17 -16.60
C ALA A 376 -27.49 31.21 -15.87
N SER A 377 -27.97 31.76 -14.74
CA SER A 377 -27.21 32.68 -13.88
C SER A 377 -26.49 31.98 -12.74
N VAL A 378 -26.78 30.70 -12.49
CA VAL A 378 -26.27 29.94 -11.34
C VAL A 378 -25.10 29.04 -11.76
N GLN A 379 -24.01 29.10 -11.00
CA GLN A 379 -22.78 28.38 -11.29
C GLN A 379 -22.20 27.73 -10.02
N VAL A 380 -21.51 26.61 -10.20
CA VAL A 380 -20.76 25.95 -9.12
C VAL A 380 -19.66 26.88 -8.61
N GLY A 381 -19.53 26.99 -7.29
CA GLY A 381 -18.61 27.90 -6.60
C GLY A 381 -19.18 29.30 -6.29
N GLN A 382 -20.45 29.57 -6.61
CA GLN A 382 -21.09 30.83 -6.23
C GLN A 382 -21.42 30.84 -4.71
N PRO A 383 -21.17 31.97 -4.02
CA PRO A 383 -21.61 32.15 -2.64
C PRO A 383 -23.13 32.28 -2.57
N ALA A 384 -23.70 31.71 -1.52
CA ALA A 384 -25.12 31.75 -1.24
C ALA A 384 -25.37 31.88 0.27
N GLU A 385 -26.58 32.29 0.62
CA GLU A 385 -27.05 32.35 2.00
C GLU A 385 -28.26 31.41 2.17
N ILE A 386 -28.27 30.60 3.23
CA ILE A 386 -29.32 29.64 3.52
C ILE A 386 -30.10 30.08 4.76
N VAL A 387 -31.40 30.28 4.58
CA VAL A 387 -32.34 30.62 5.64
C VAL A 387 -33.26 29.42 5.89
N ILE A 388 -33.03 28.72 6.99
CA ILE A 388 -33.84 27.56 7.39
C ILE A 388 -35.22 28.08 7.84
N THR A 389 -36.29 27.73 7.12
CA THR A 389 -37.61 28.35 7.32
C THR A 389 -38.31 27.87 8.59
N ALA A 390 -37.86 26.75 9.16
CA ALA A 390 -38.27 26.26 10.47
C ALA A 390 -37.75 27.12 11.64
N PHE A 391 -36.74 27.96 11.43
CA PHE A 391 -36.16 28.83 12.46
C PHE A 391 -36.70 30.26 12.36
N ASN A 392 -36.71 30.98 13.49
CA ASN A 392 -37.17 32.36 13.53
C ASN A 392 -36.14 33.29 12.89
N ARG A 393 -36.45 33.80 11.69
CA ARG A 393 -35.60 34.72 10.88
C ARG A 393 -35.17 36.03 11.56
N ARG A 394 -35.67 36.33 12.77
CA ARG A 394 -35.24 37.49 13.59
C ARG A 394 -34.19 37.13 14.65
N LEU A 395 -33.93 35.84 14.86
CA LEU A 395 -33.08 35.30 15.93
C LEU A 395 -31.94 34.42 15.41
N VAL A 396 -31.98 34.03 14.13
CA VAL A 396 -30.98 33.18 13.49
C VAL A 396 -30.54 33.86 12.20
N ASP A 397 -29.24 34.15 12.10
CA ASP A 397 -28.63 34.72 10.91
C ASP A 397 -28.61 33.70 9.74
N PRO A 398 -28.57 34.14 8.48
CA PRO A 398 -28.42 33.24 7.34
C PRO A 398 -27.11 32.46 7.39
N TYR A 399 -27.16 31.15 7.09
CA TYR A 399 -25.97 30.31 7.04
C TYR A 399 -25.19 30.57 5.73
N PRO A 400 -23.89 30.89 5.79
CA PRO A 400 -23.07 31.01 4.58
C PRO A 400 -22.96 29.65 3.90
N ALA A 401 -23.12 29.65 2.59
CA ALA A 401 -23.16 28.45 1.76
C ALA A 401 -22.47 28.66 0.42
N GLU A 402 -22.17 27.55 -0.26
CA GLU A 402 -21.57 27.53 -1.59
C GLU A 402 -22.34 26.57 -2.50
N VAL A 403 -22.58 26.98 -3.74
CA VAL A 403 -23.20 26.12 -4.76
C VAL A 403 -22.22 25.01 -5.15
N GLN A 404 -22.47 23.77 -4.71
CA GLN A 404 -21.59 22.63 -4.99
C GLN A 404 -21.97 21.87 -6.26
N TYR A 405 -23.24 21.89 -6.66
CA TYR A 405 -23.74 21.16 -7.83
C TYR A 405 -24.98 21.83 -8.42
N VAL A 406 -25.05 21.87 -9.74
CA VAL A 406 -26.21 22.32 -10.54
C VAL A 406 -26.55 21.19 -11.51
N ALA A 407 -27.82 20.78 -11.58
CA ALA A 407 -28.28 19.79 -12.54
C ALA A 407 -28.09 20.28 -13.98
N ALA A 408 -27.73 19.36 -14.89
CA ALA A 408 -27.58 19.67 -16.31
C ALA A 408 -28.92 19.70 -17.06
N ASP A 409 -29.96 19.11 -16.47
CA ASP A 409 -31.28 18.90 -17.02
C ASP A 409 -32.40 19.32 -16.03
N SER A 410 -33.55 19.69 -16.58
CA SER A 410 -34.74 20.05 -15.80
C SER A 410 -35.54 18.79 -15.44
N THR A 411 -35.82 18.60 -14.16
CA THR A 411 -36.77 17.60 -13.67
C THR A 411 -38.18 18.20 -13.60
N LEU A 412 -39.23 17.39 -13.82
CA LEU A 412 -40.62 17.83 -13.60
C LEU A 412 -41.02 17.56 -12.14
N ASP A 413 -41.73 18.50 -11.51
CA ASP A 413 -42.33 18.25 -10.20
C ASP A 413 -43.53 17.29 -10.33
N GLU A 414 -43.55 16.21 -9.53
CA GLU A 414 -44.61 15.20 -9.54
C GLU A 414 -46.00 15.73 -9.13
N GLN A 415 -46.07 16.87 -8.42
CA GLN A 415 -47.31 17.48 -7.95
C GLN A 415 -47.78 18.65 -8.79
N THR A 416 -46.87 19.53 -9.26
CA THR A 416 -47.26 20.73 -10.05
C THR A 416 -47.06 20.56 -11.55
N GLY A 417 -46.27 19.59 -12.00
CA GLY A 417 -45.87 19.42 -13.40
C GLY A 417 -44.91 20.49 -13.92
N GLU A 418 -44.41 21.38 -13.04
CA GLU A 418 -43.51 22.46 -13.44
C GLU A 418 -42.06 21.94 -13.58
N PRO A 419 -41.34 22.33 -14.65
CA PRO A 419 -39.92 22.02 -14.79
C PRO A 419 -39.06 22.86 -13.84
N TYR A 420 -38.15 22.21 -13.12
CA TYR A 420 -37.15 22.87 -12.27
C TYR A 420 -35.77 22.23 -12.41
N PHE A 421 -34.72 22.99 -12.14
CA PHE A 421 -33.35 22.48 -12.00
C PHE A 421 -33.04 22.28 -10.52
N SER A 422 -32.44 21.13 -10.16
CA SER A 422 -31.97 20.89 -8.79
C SER A 422 -30.57 21.47 -8.59
N VAL A 423 -30.38 22.18 -7.49
CA VAL A 423 -29.11 22.77 -7.09
C VAL A 423 -28.81 22.36 -5.66
N ARG A 424 -27.57 21.91 -5.40
CA ARG A 424 -27.13 21.51 -4.06
C ARG A 424 -26.15 22.53 -3.51
N LEU A 425 -26.51 23.08 -2.36
CA LEU A 425 -25.73 24.07 -1.64
C LEU A 425 -25.16 23.44 -0.37
N GLY A 426 -23.84 23.49 -0.21
CA GLY A 426 -23.16 23.07 1.02
C GLY A 426 -23.03 24.22 1.98
N PHE A 427 -23.28 23.96 3.26
CA PHE A 427 -23.18 24.95 4.33
C PHE A 427 -22.59 24.30 5.59
N ASP A 428 -21.92 25.10 6.40
CA ASP A 428 -21.34 24.64 7.66
C ASP A 428 -22.40 24.75 8.78
N THR A 429 -22.70 23.62 9.42
CA THR A 429 -23.64 23.54 10.54
C THR A 429 -22.98 23.69 11.91
N THR A 430 -21.65 23.81 11.97
CA THR A 430 -20.88 23.92 13.23
C THR A 430 -21.28 25.14 14.07
N SER A 431 -21.80 26.20 13.44
CA SER A 431 -22.26 27.43 14.09
C SER A 431 -23.72 27.40 14.57
N SER A 432 -24.44 26.29 14.44
CA SER A 432 -25.86 26.20 14.81
C SER A 432 -26.06 25.78 16.27
N GLU A 433 -26.69 26.64 17.08
CA GLU A 433 -27.14 26.28 18.44
C GLU A 433 -28.39 25.38 18.45
N GLN A 434 -29.09 25.24 17.31
CA GLN A 434 -30.34 24.47 17.19
C GLN A 434 -30.13 23.19 16.36
N PRO A 435 -30.77 22.07 16.73
CA PRO A 435 -30.58 20.80 16.03
C PRO A 435 -31.21 20.83 14.63
N ILE A 436 -30.37 20.91 13.60
CA ILE A 436 -30.77 20.79 12.20
C ILE A 436 -31.02 19.31 11.86
N GLN A 437 -32.10 19.02 11.12
CA GLN A 437 -32.45 17.66 10.69
C GLN A 437 -32.70 17.61 9.18
N ALA A 438 -32.40 16.47 8.57
CA ALA A 438 -32.79 16.20 7.18
C ALA A 438 -34.32 16.19 7.05
N GLY A 439 -34.84 16.79 5.97
CA GLY A 439 -36.27 16.99 5.74
C GLY A 439 -36.80 18.38 6.11
N MET A 440 -36.05 19.20 6.84
CA MET A 440 -36.42 20.61 7.09
C MET A 440 -36.42 21.42 5.79
N PHE A 441 -37.31 22.42 5.68
CA PHE A 441 -37.34 23.34 4.55
C PHE A 441 -36.38 24.52 4.74
N ALA A 442 -35.82 25.01 3.63
CA ALA A 442 -34.90 26.14 3.60
C ALA A 442 -35.08 26.97 2.33
N GLU A 443 -34.88 28.29 2.45
CA GLU A 443 -34.73 29.21 1.32
C GLU A 443 -33.24 29.45 1.10
N SER A 444 -32.78 29.30 -0.14
CA SER A 444 -31.42 29.64 -0.54
C SER A 444 -31.40 30.88 -1.41
N TYR A 445 -30.53 31.83 -1.07
CA TYR A 445 -30.30 33.10 -1.75
C TYR A 445 -28.95 33.02 -2.44
N ILE A 446 -28.93 32.61 -3.70
CA ILE A 446 -27.69 32.46 -4.48
C ILE A 446 -27.29 33.82 -5.03
N GLN A 447 -26.13 34.34 -4.65
CA GLN A 447 -25.70 35.68 -5.05
C GLN A 447 -25.27 35.68 -6.53
N LEU A 448 -26.02 36.41 -7.37
CA LEU A 448 -25.56 36.74 -8.72
C LEU A 448 -24.48 37.81 -8.66
N GLY A 449 -23.61 37.83 -9.68
CA GLY A 449 -22.62 38.89 -9.84
C GLY A 449 -23.23 40.29 -9.83
N SER A 450 -22.54 41.23 -9.18
CA SER A 450 -23.00 42.59 -8.99
C SER A 450 -23.17 43.34 -10.33
N ARG A 451 -24.27 44.11 -10.43
CA ARG A 451 -24.51 45.02 -11.56
C ARG A 451 -24.71 46.44 -11.05
N SER A 452 -24.25 47.44 -11.80
CA SER A 452 -24.52 48.84 -11.46
C SER A 452 -26.00 49.20 -11.70
N PHE A 453 -26.51 50.18 -10.96
CA PHE A 453 -27.89 50.66 -11.13
C PHE A 453 -28.16 51.10 -12.58
N PHE A 454 -27.20 51.82 -13.17
CA PHE A 454 -27.26 52.23 -14.57
C PHE A 454 -27.36 51.03 -15.53
N GLY A 455 -26.60 49.96 -15.27
CA GLY A 455 -26.65 48.73 -16.05
C GLY A 455 -28.00 48.00 -15.95
N TYR A 456 -28.66 48.02 -14.79
CA TYR A 456 -30.01 47.47 -14.63
C TYR A 456 -31.05 48.30 -15.39
N LEU A 457 -31.01 49.63 -15.26
CA LEU A 457 -31.97 50.55 -15.88
C LEU A 457 -31.86 50.59 -17.41
N MET A 458 -30.63 50.52 -17.96
CA MET A 458 -30.40 50.60 -19.41
C MET A 458 -30.50 49.25 -20.12
N LYS A 459 -30.49 48.12 -19.41
CA LYS A 459 -30.58 46.79 -20.04
C LYS A 459 -31.82 46.60 -20.95
N PRO A 460 -33.05 46.98 -20.55
CA PRO A 460 -34.22 46.85 -21.44
C PRO A 460 -34.09 47.69 -22.72
N LEU A 461 -33.40 48.83 -22.65
CA LEU A 461 -33.13 49.68 -23.81
C LEU A 461 -32.09 49.01 -24.73
N ALA A 462 -30.99 48.50 -24.17
CA ALA A 462 -29.96 47.78 -24.92
C ALA A 462 -30.51 46.49 -25.58
N ASP A 463 -31.24 45.66 -24.82
CA ASP A 463 -31.83 44.41 -25.30
C ASP A 463 -32.88 44.66 -26.41
N SER A 464 -33.63 45.77 -26.33
CA SER A 464 -34.61 46.15 -27.38
C SER A 464 -33.94 46.72 -28.63
N PHE A 465 -32.87 47.53 -28.51
CA PHE A 465 -32.04 47.89 -29.66
C PHE A 465 -31.39 46.66 -30.31
N GLN A 466 -30.91 45.70 -29.52
CA GLN A 466 -30.26 44.49 -30.03
C GLN A 466 -31.26 43.55 -30.72
N LYS A 467 -32.49 43.42 -30.20
CA LYS A 467 -33.59 42.73 -30.90
C LYS A 467 -34.00 43.44 -32.20
N ALA A 468 -34.09 44.76 -32.20
CA ALA A 468 -34.45 45.54 -33.40
C ALA A 468 -33.40 45.48 -34.53
N PHE A 469 -32.15 45.09 -34.21
CA PHE A 469 -31.08 44.88 -35.19
C PHE A 469 -30.83 43.39 -35.53
N GLN A 470 -31.60 42.46 -34.96
CA GLN A 470 -31.58 41.04 -35.30
C GLN A 470 -32.96 40.55 -35.78
N GLU A 471 -33.45 41.14 -36.86
CA GLU A 471 -34.39 40.46 -37.76
C GLU A 471 -33.64 39.87 -38.96
N ARG A 472 -33.60 38.53 -39.04
CA ARG A 472 -33.40 37.76 -40.27
C ARG A 472 -33.92 36.35 -40.11
#